data_AF-A0A699SR43-F1
#
_entry.id   AF-A0A699SR43-F1
#
_cell.length_a   1.000
_cell.length_b   1.000
_cell.length_c   1.000
_cell.angle_alpha   90.00
_cell.angle_beta   90.00
_cell.angle_gamma   90.00
#
_symmetry.space_group_name_H-M   'P 1'
#
loop_
_entity.id
_entity.type
_entity.pdbx_description
1 polymer ?
#
loop_
_entity_poly.entity_id
_entity_poly.type
_entity_poly.pdbx_seq_one_letter_code
_entity_poly.pdbx_strand_id
1 'polypeptide(L)'
;DLPGLPPTRLVEFQIDLVPGAAPVARVPYRLAPSEMKELAKQLKELSDKGFIRPSSSPWGAPVLFVKKKDGSFRMCIDYWELNKLTVKNRYPLPRIDDLFDQL
;
A
#
# COMPACT_ATOMS: atom_id res chain seq x y z
N ASP A 1 -11.77 -10.82 9.73
CA ASP A 1 -10.54 -10.00 9.87
C ASP A 1 -9.32 -10.82 9.54
N LEU A 2 -8.25 -10.19 9.04
CA LEU A 2 -6.95 -10.85 8.90
C LEU A 2 -6.26 -10.91 10.27
N PRO A 3 -5.71 -12.07 10.69
CA PRO A 3 -5.21 -12.29 12.06
C PRO A 3 -3.89 -11.57 12.39
N GLY A 4 -3.32 -10.81 11.46
CA GLY A 4 -2.00 -10.17 11.58
C GLY A 4 -1.13 -10.47 10.36
N LEU A 5 0.18 -10.25 10.50
CA LEU A 5 1.16 -10.57 9.45
C LEU A 5 1.10 -12.06 9.05
N PRO A 6 1.35 -12.40 7.78
CA PRO A 6 1.44 -13.79 7.36
C PRO A 6 2.58 -14.52 8.10
N PRO A 7 2.50 -15.85 8.26
CA PRO A 7 3.63 -16.62 8.79
C PRO A 7 4.86 -16.43 7.90
N THR A 8 6.05 -16.60 8.48
CA THR A 8 7.31 -16.56 7.74
C THR A 8 7.28 -17.57 6.59
N ARG A 9 7.70 -17.13 5.40
CA ARG A 9 7.77 -17.94 4.19
C ARG A 9 9.20 -17.99 3.69
N LEU A 10 9.52 -18.99 2.87
CA LEU A 10 10.82 -19.09 2.19
C LEU A 10 11.05 -17.95 1.18
N VAL A 11 9.97 -17.34 0.68
CA VAL A 11 10.01 -16.24 -0.28
C VAL A 11 9.39 -15.02 0.37
N GLU A 12 10.17 -13.95 0.46
CA GLU A 12 9.72 -12.63 0.89
C GLU A 12 9.30 -11.78 -0.33
N PHE A 13 8.37 -10.86 -0.11
CA PHE A 13 8.00 -9.90 -1.15
C PHE A 13 9.03 -8.77 -1.18
N GLN A 14 9.78 -8.67 -2.27
CA GLN A 14 10.74 -7.59 -2.50
C GLN A 14 10.20 -6.60 -3.53
N ILE A 15 10.48 -5.31 -3.30
CA ILE A 15 10.19 -4.24 -4.25
C ILE A 15 11.51 -3.83 -4.89
N ASP A 16 11.76 -4.32 -6.10
CA ASP A 16 12.95 -3.96 -6.87
C ASP A 16 12.79 -2.56 -7.47
N LEU A 17 13.83 -1.75 -7.34
CA LEU A 17 13.90 -0.41 -7.93
C LEU A 17 14.80 -0.40 -9.16
N VAL A 18 14.54 0.51 -10.09
CA VAL A 18 15.42 0.74 -11.23
C VAL A 18 16.82 1.16 -10.76
N PRO A 19 17.90 0.78 -11.47
CA PRO A 19 19.26 1.18 -11.10
C PRO A 19 19.39 2.70 -10.95
N GLY A 20 19.98 3.14 -9.84
CA GLY A 20 20.17 4.57 -9.55
C GLY A 20 18.94 5.29 -8.99
N ALA A 21 17.85 4.57 -8.66
CA ALA A 21 16.70 5.18 -7.99
C ALA A 21 17.12 5.81 -6.65
N ALA A 22 16.75 7.08 -6.46
CA ALA A 22 16.92 7.80 -5.20
C ALA A 22 15.60 7.87 -4.42
N PRO A 23 15.65 8.01 -3.08
CA PRO A 23 14.45 8.17 -2.27
C PRO A 23 13.59 9.34 -2.69
N VAL A 24 12.27 9.12 -2.73
CA VAL A 24 11.27 10.15 -2.96
C VAL A 24 10.46 10.34 -1.68
N ALA A 25 10.39 11.59 -1.22
CA ALA A 25 9.55 12.00 -0.10
C ALA A 25 8.62 13.14 -0.53
N ARG A 26 7.31 12.86 -0.62
CA ARG A 26 6.29 13.87 -0.93
C ARG A 26 5.60 14.34 0.33
N VAL A 27 5.27 15.63 0.35
CA VAL A 27 4.53 16.27 1.43
C VAL A 27 3.12 15.67 1.51
N PRO A 28 2.59 15.37 2.71
CA PRO A 28 1.21 14.95 2.89
C PRO A 28 0.20 15.95 2.31
N TYR A 29 -0.91 15.44 1.78
CA TYR A 29 -2.03 16.30 1.38
C TYR A 29 -2.68 16.96 2.60
N ARG A 30 -3.33 18.10 2.39
CA ARG A 30 -4.13 18.74 3.44
C ARG A 30 -5.35 17.87 3.72
N LEU A 31 -5.57 17.55 4.99
CA LEU A 31 -6.68 16.73 5.46
C LEU A 31 -7.66 17.58 6.27
N ALA A 32 -8.95 17.34 6.09
CA ALA A 32 -9.99 17.93 6.94
C ALA A 32 -9.92 17.36 8.37
N PRO A 33 -10.48 18.04 9.38
CA PRO A 33 -10.46 17.54 10.76
C PRO A 33 -11.08 16.14 10.94
N SER A 34 -12.10 15.78 10.15
CA SER A 34 -12.69 14.44 10.15
C SER A 34 -11.73 13.39 9.58
N GLU A 35 -11.02 13.72 8.52
CA GLU A 35 -10.03 12.83 7.89
C GLU A 35 -8.80 12.63 8.78
N MET A 36 -8.36 13.68 9.50
CA MET A 36 -7.29 13.57 10.49
C MET A 36 -7.64 12.62 11.63
N LYS A 37 -8.88 12.66 12.12
CA LYS A 37 -9.38 11.72 13.14
C LYS A 37 -9.40 10.28 12.60
N GLU A 38 -9.86 10.10 11.36
CA GLU A 38 -9.90 8.79 10.73
C GLU A 38 -8.50 8.25 10.45
N LEU A 39 -7.55 9.11 10.06
CA LEU A 39 -6.15 8.75 9.86
C LEU A 39 -5.55 8.18 11.13
N ALA A 40 -5.70 8.89 12.25
CA ALA A 40 -5.19 8.44 13.54
C ALA A 40 -5.80 7.08 13.95
N LYS A 41 -7.11 6.89 13.72
CA LYS A 41 -7.81 5.64 13.99
C LYS A 41 -7.26 4.48 13.15
N GLN A 42 -7.20 4.62 11.82
CA GLN A 42 -6.75 3.54 10.94
C GLN A 42 -5.25 3.23 11.13
N LEU A 43 -4.40 4.24 11.37
CA LEU A 43 -2.99 4.01 11.69
C LEU A 43 -2.82 3.19 12.98
N LYS A 44 -3.59 3.52 14.02
CA LYS A 44 -3.58 2.76 15.28
C LYS A 44 -4.02 1.31 15.04
N GLU A 45 -5.13 1.09 14.36
CA GLU A 45 -5.63 -0.27 14.05
C GLU A 45 -4.62 -1.09 13.25
N LEU A 46 -3.95 -0.50 12.26
CA LEU A 46 -2.92 -1.19 11.47
C LEU A 46 -1.66 -1.48 12.30
N SER A 47 -1.27 -0.57 13.19
CA SER A 47 -0.14 -0.77 14.10
C SER A 47 -0.43 -1.86 15.13
N ASP A 48 -1.63 -1.87 15.72
CA ASP A 48 -2.08 -2.87 16.69
C ASP A 48 -2.14 -4.28 16.04
N LYS A 49 -2.50 -4.35 14.75
CA LYS A 49 -2.44 -5.59 13.95
C LYS A 49 -1.03 -5.98 13.50
N GLY A 50 -0.03 -5.13 13.72
CA GLY A 50 1.35 -5.35 13.30
C GLY A 50 1.60 -5.20 11.80
N PHE A 51 0.66 -4.65 11.02
CA PHE A 51 0.82 -4.45 9.58
C PHE A 51 1.77 -3.29 9.25
N ILE A 52 1.87 -2.30 10.14
CA ILE A 52 2.76 -1.17 10.01
C ILE A 52 3.52 -0.93 11.31
N ARG A 53 4.60 -0.16 11.21
CA ARG A 53 5.38 0.33 12.35
C ARG A 53 5.92 1.73 12.05
N PRO A 54 6.24 2.54 13.07
CA PRO A 54 6.99 3.77 12.87
C PRO A 54 8.30 3.50 12.11
N SER A 55 8.69 4.43 11.24
CA SER A 55 9.91 4.30 10.43
C SER A 55 10.62 5.65 10.30
N SER A 56 11.94 5.59 10.14
CA SER A 56 12.81 6.73 9.80
C SER A 56 13.25 6.68 8.32
N SER A 57 12.40 6.11 7.47
CA SER A 57 12.70 5.93 6.04
C SER A 57 12.94 7.27 5.35
N PRO A 58 13.93 7.37 4.43
CA PRO A 58 14.07 8.54 3.56
C PRO A 58 12.96 8.61 2.49
N TRP A 59 12.14 7.56 2.37
CA TRP A 59 10.99 7.51 1.47
C TRP A 59 9.71 7.95 2.16
N GLY A 60 8.88 8.73 1.47
CA GLY A 60 7.61 9.21 1.97
C GLY A 60 6.56 9.35 0.86
N ALA A 61 5.41 8.71 1.05
CA ALA A 61 4.26 8.81 0.15
C ALA A 61 3.08 9.44 0.91
N PRO A 62 2.31 10.34 0.28
CA PRO A 62 1.20 10.98 0.96
C PRO A 62 0.01 10.04 1.04
N VAL A 63 -0.80 10.22 2.09
CA VAL A 63 -2.07 9.53 2.27
C VAL A 63 -3.20 10.36 1.67
N LEU A 64 -4.17 9.70 1.06
CA LEU A 64 -5.44 10.26 0.63
C LEU A 64 -6.60 9.38 1.07
N PHE A 65 -7.79 9.98 1.21
CA PHE A 65 -9.00 9.26 1.56
C PHE A 65 -9.98 9.18 0.39
N VAL A 66 -10.56 8.00 0.22
CA VAL A 66 -11.66 7.77 -0.73
C VAL A 66 -12.91 7.36 0.05
N LYS A 67 -14.05 7.99 -0.25
CA LYS A 67 -15.33 7.56 0.32
C LYS A 67 -15.80 6.27 -0.35
N LYS A 68 -16.13 5.27 0.47
CA LYS A 68 -16.82 4.06 0.03
C LYS A 68 -18.31 4.35 -0.18
N LYS A 69 -19.01 3.40 -0.82
CA LYS A 69 -20.47 3.47 -1.04
C LYS A 69 -21.27 3.58 0.27
N ASP A 70 -20.77 2.97 1.34
CA ASP A 70 -21.36 3.02 2.69
C ASP A 70 -21.07 4.33 3.45
N GLY A 71 -20.39 5.30 2.82
CA GLY A 71 -20.01 6.58 3.42
C GLY A 71 -18.74 6.54 4.27
N SER A 72 -18.17 5.36 4.53
CA SER A 72 -16.91 5.23 5.27
C SER A 72 -15.71 5.69 4.43
N PHE A 73 -14.64 6.10 5.12
CA PHE A 73 -13.40 6.52 4.50
C PHE A 73 -12.42 5.33 4.36
N ARG A 74 -11.79 5.23 3.20
CA ARG A 74 -10.71 4.28 2.93
C ARG A 74 -9.40 5.03 2.81
N MET A 75 -8.46 4.74 3.71
CA MET A 75 -7.10 5.25 3.61
C MET A 75 -6.39 4.60 2.41
N CYS A 76 -5.85 5.42 1.52
CA CYS A 76 -5.07 5.01 0.37
C CYS A 76 -3.71 5.72 0.42
N ILE A 77 -2.63 5.00 0.12
CA ILE A 77 -1.29 5.59 0.01
C ILE A 77 -1.01 5.84 -1.46
N ASP A 78 -0.66 7.08 -1.81
CA ASP A 78 -0.31 7.46 -3.18
C ASP A 78 1.14 7.05 -3.49
N TYR A 79 1.31 5.80 -3.90
CA TYR A 79 2.59 5.25 -4.34
C TYR A 79 2.97 5.63 -5.77
N TRP A 80 2.30 6.60 -6.41
CA TRP A 80 2.52 6.92 -7.82
C TRP A 80 4.00 7.15 -8.20
N GLU A 81 4.72 8.00 -7.45
CA GLU A 81 6.13 8.27 -7.71
C GLU A 81 7.03 7.06 -7.41
N LEU A 82 6.73 6.30 -6.35
CA LEU A 82 7.45 5.07 -6.04
C LEU A 82 7.26 4.05 -7.18
N ASN A 83 6.04 3.84 -7.65
CA ASN A 83 5.69 2.88 -8.70
C ASN A 83 6.39 3.16 -10.04
N LYS A 84 6.70 4.44 -10.34
CA LYS A 84 7.53 4.79 -11.51
C LYS A 84 8.97 4.28 -11.39
N LEU A 85 9.48 4.23 -10.16
CA LEU A 85 10.84 3.78 -9.85
C LEU A 85 10.94 2.28 -9.61
N THR A 86 9.81 1.58 -9.41
CA THR A 86 9.81 0.12 -9.27
C THR A 86 10.00 -0.58 -10.62
N VAL A 87 10.78 -1.66 -10.63
CA VAL A 87 10.86 -2.58 -11.76
C VAL A 87 9.51 -3.27 -11.92
N LYS A 88 8.93 -3.18 -13.13
CA LYS A 88 7.61 -3.77 -13.39
C LYS A 88 7.71 -5.29 -13.46
N ASN A 89 7.17 -5.98 -12.46
CA ASN A 89 6.99 -7.43 -12.49
C ASN A 89 5.88 -7.79 -13.50
N ARG A 90 6.27 -8.16 -14.73
CA ARG A 90 5.36 -8.57 -15.80
C ARG A 90 5.09 -10.08 -15.75
N TYR A 91 4.52 -10.54 -14.65
CA TYR A 91 4.07 -11.92 -14.56
C TYR A 91 2.90 -12.14 -15.54
N PRO A 92 2.95 -13.15 -16.43
CA PRO A 92 1.87 -13.42 -17.37
C PRO A 92 0.69 -14.02 -16.61
N LEU A 93 -0.30 -13.19 -16.30
CA LEU A 93 -1.58 -13.67 -15.79
C LEU A 93 -2.37 -14.29 -16.96
N PRO A 94 -2.88 -15.53 -16.81
CA PRO A 94 -3.70 -16.16 -17.85
C PRO A 94 -4.99 -15.37 -18.07
N ARG A 95 -5.55 -15.44 -19.28
CA ARG A 95 -6.88 -14.88 -19.51
C ARG A 95 -7.91 -15.73 -18.78
N ILE A 96 -9.04 -15.11 -18.46
CA ILE A 96 -10.12 -15.81 -17.77
C ILE A 96 -10.66 -16.98 -18.60
N ASP A 97 -10.76 -16.82 -19.92
CA ASP A 97 -11.21 -17.87 -20.84
C ASP A 97 -10.22 -19.06 -20.87
N ASP A 98 -8.91 -18.76 -20.91
CA ASP A 98 -7.85 -19.79 -20.86
C ASP A 98 -7.92 -20.65 -19.59
N LEU A 99 -8.40 -20.07 -18.48
CA LEU A 99 -8.60 -20.79 -17.22
C LEU A 99 -9.86 -21.67 -17.24
N PHE A 100 -10.93 -21.23 -17.91
CA PHE A 100 -12.17 -22.00 -18.03
C PHE A 100 -12.02 -23.18 -18.98
N ASP A 101 -11.23 -23.06 -20.05
CA ASP A 101 -10.95 -24.15 -20.98
C ASP A 101 -10.16 -25.31 -20.35
N GLN A 102 -9.58 -25.11 -19.16
CA GLN A 102 -8.80 -26.11 -18.41
C GLN A 102 -9.62 -26.88 -17.35
N LEU A 103 -10.89 -26.53 -17.15
CA LEU A 103 -11.81 -27.20 -16.22
C LEU A 103 -12.59 -28.33 -16.90
#